data_AF-A0A843L0A7-F1
#
_entry.id   AF-A0A843L0A7-F1
#
_cell.length_a   1.000
_cell.length_b   1.000
_cell.length_c   1.000
_cell.angle_alpha   90.00
_cell.angle_beta   90.00
_cell.angle_gamma   90.00
#
_symmetry.space_group_name_H-M   'P 1'
#
loop_
_entity.id
_entity.type
_entity.pdbx_description
1 polymer ?
#
loop_
_entity_poly.entity_id
_entity_poly.type
_entity_poly.pdbx_seq_one_letter_code
_entity_poly.pdbx_strand_id
1 'polypeptide(L)'
;MRTNLQGLAGRRGTAVFRQYGACRGRGCAGRSILLGQVRDLADRARINYTAGFDAVGDLRRGDIVRLTAAIDGYVKGYRREKIDDRLMRPPAVDYRLKFPRRAERIGGAPSPEVR
;
A
#
# COMPACT_ATOMS: atom_id res chain seq x y z
N MET A 1 18.29 -8.27 -3.78
CA MET A 1 18.19 -9.34 -2.76
C MET A 1 16.76 -9.30 -2.21
N ARG A 2 15.93 -10.32 -2.49
CA ARG A 2 14.51 -10.37 -2.03
C ARG A 2 14.47 -11.08 -0.68
N THR A 3 14.35 -10.32 0.42
CA THR A 3 14.17 -10.85 1.77
C THR A 3 12.92 -11.74 1.83
N ASN A 4 12.92 -12.79 2.64
CA ASN A 4 11.78 -13.67 2.83
C ASN A 4 10.66 -12.92 3.59
N LEU A 5 9.76 -12.25 2.86
CA LEU A 5 8.76 -11.31 3.40
C LEU A 5 7.59 -11.99 4.12
N GLN A 6 7.50 -13.33 4.13
CA GLN A 6 6.51 -14.06 4.94
C GLN A 6 6.71 -13.82 6.44
N GLY A 7 7.97 -13.63 6.89
CA GLY A 7 8.30 -13.31 8.29
C GLY A 7 7.97 -11.87 8.72
N LEU A 8 7.41 -11.06 7.83
CA LEU A 8 6.97 -9.69 8.15
C LEU A 8 5.47 -9.58 8.41
N ALA A 9 4.71 -10.68 8.27
CA ALA A 9 3.28 -10.69 8.58
C ALA A 9 3.04 -10.27 10.04
N GLY A 10 2.29 -9.18 10.24
CA GLY A 10 2.00 -8.66 11.58
C GLY A 10 3.07 -7.76 12.19
N ARG A 11 4.17 -7.47 11.50
CA ARG A 11 5.14 -6.46 11.94
C ARG A 11 4.59 -5.04 11.74
N ARG A 12 5.03 -4.12 12.61
CA ARG A 12 4.80 -2.68 12.45
C ARG A 12 5.77 -2.15 11.39
N GLY A 13 5.22 -1.44 10.40
CA GLY A 13 5.98 -0.75 9.36
C GLY A 13 5.65 0.74 9.35
N THR A 14 6.56 1.53 8.79
CA THR A 14 6.35 2.95 8.50
C THR A 14 6.21 3.15 7.00
N ALA A 15 5.33 4.04 6.60
CA ALA A 15 5.11 4.39 5.20
C ALA A 15 4.74 5.86 5.06
N VAL A 16 4.98 6.42 3.88
CA VAL A 16 4.62 7.81 3.56
C VAL A 16 3.31 7.80 2.78
N PHE A 17 2.31 8.51 3.28
CA PHE A 17 1.05 8.72 2.57
C PHE A 17 1.29 9.57 1.33
N ARG A 18 0.77 9.12 0.18
CA ARG A 18 0.90 9.83 -1.10
C ARG A 18 -0.40 10.45 -1.54
N GLN A 19 -1.46 9.66 -1.61
CA GLN A 19 -2.76 10.12 -2.09
C GLN A 19 -3.88 9.13 -1.76
N TYR A 20 -5.10 9.65 -1.70
CA TYR A 20 -6.30 8.83 -1.82
C TYR A 20 -6.59 8.54 -3.29
N GLY A 21 -7.24 7.41 -3.55
CA GLY A 21 -7.79 7.08 -4.86
C GLY A 21 -9.10 6.30 -4.70
N ALA A 22 -9.82 6.08 -5.79
CA ALA A 22 -11.01 5.24 -5.78
C ALA A 22 -10.66 3.80 -6.18
N CYS A 23 -11.22 2.81 -5.48
CA CYS A 23 -11.23 1.42 -5.91
C CYS A 23 -12.67 0.94 -6.10
N ARG A 24 -12.90 0.14 -7.14
CA ARG A 24 -14.20 -0.47 -7.41
C ARG A 24 -14.03 -1.99 -7.48
N GLY A 25 -14.87 -2.73 -6.76
CA GLY A 25 -14.79 -4.19 -6.72
C GLY A 25 -16.04 -4.81 -6.08
N ARG A 26 -16.53 -5.93 -6.64
CA ARG A 26 -17.81 -6.57 -6.26
C ARG A 26 -18.97 -5.59 -6.09
N GLY A 27 -19.19 -4.72 -7.09
CA GLY A 27 -20.31 -3.76 -7.06
C GLY A 27 -20.12 -2.54 -6.13
N CYS A 28 -19.19 -2.59 -5.17
CA CYS A 28 -18.96 -1.49 -4.23
C CYS A 28 -17.85 -0.55 -4.73
N ALA A 29 -18.11 0.77 -4.60
CA ALA A 29 -17.08 1.80 -4.71
C ALA A 29 -16.52 2.09 -3.32
N GLY A 30 -15.20 2.11 -3.20
CA GLY A 30 -14.50 2.36 -1.95
C GLY A 30 -13.34 3.32 -2.14
N ARG A 31 -12.85 3.84 -1.01
CA ARG A 31 -11.63 4.65 -0.97
C ARG A 31 -10.43 3.72 -0.89
N SER A 32 -9.33 4.13 -1.53
CA SER A 32 -8.05 3.45 -1.48
C SER A 32 -6.97 4.45 -1.10
N ILE A 33 -5.92 3.98 -0.47
CA ILE A 33 -4.78 4.78 -0.02
C ILE A 33 -3.55 4.30 -0.78
N LEU A 34 -2.81 5.23 -1.37
CA LEU A 34 -1.49 4.97 -1.90
C LEU A 34 -0.44 5.37 -0.87
N LEU A 35 0.33 4.38 -0.46
CA LEU A 35 1.52 4.56 0.37
C LEU A 35 2.77 4.46 -0.50
N GLY A 36 3.78 5.27 -0.16
CA GLY A 36 5.12 5.25 -0.74
C GLY A 36 6.15 4.94 0.34
N GLN A 37 7.33 4.48 -0.09
CA GLN A 37 8.47 4.17 0.78
C GLN A 37 8.07 3.29 1.96
N VAL A 38 7.36 2.19 1.69
CA VAL A 38 6.99 1.24 2.73
C VAL A 38 8.27 0.51 3.12
N ARG A 39 8.80 0.88 4.29
CA ARG A 39 10.11 0.42 4.76
C ARG A 39 10.19 -1.12 4.68
N ASP A 40 11.27 -1.62 4.08
CA ASP A 40 11.59 -3.04 3.92
C ASP A 40 10.62 -3.88 3.05
N LEU A 41 9.69 -3.23 2.32
CA LEU A 41 8.61 -3.92 1.62
C LEU A 41 8.48 -3.57 0.14
N ALA A 42 8.24 -2.30 -0.15
CA ALA A 42 7.98 -1.84 -1.51
C ALA A 42 8.13 -0.32 -1.62
N ASP A 43 8.56 0.15 -2.79
CA ASP A 43 8.57 1.58 -3.10
C ASP A 43 7.17 2.19 -3.02
N ARG A 44 6.14 1.42 -3.39
CA ARG A 44 4.74 1.85 -3.38
C ARG A 44 3.82 0.68 -3.05
N ALA A 45 2.83 0.92 -2.20
CA ALA A 45 1.78 -0.04 -1.88
C ALA A 45 0.41 0.63 -1.95
N ARG A 46 -0.52 0.02 -2.69
CA ARG A 46 -1.92 0.44 -2.72
C ARG A 46 -2.75 -0.39 -1.76
N ILE A 47 -3.49 0.29 -0.91
CA ILE A 47 -4.38 -0.31 0.09
C ILE A 47 -5.81 0.04 -0.29
N ASN A 48 -6.66 -0.99 -0.39
CA ASN A 48 -8.09 -0.80 -0.65
C ASN A 48 -8.96 -0.94 0.61
N TYR A 49 -8.38 -1.45 1.71
CA TYR A 49 -9.06 -1.56 3.00
C TYR A 49 -8.66 -0.39 3.88
N THR A 50 -9.49 0.64 3.94
CA THR A 50 -9.18 1.90 4.64
C THR A 50 -9.63 1.93 6.09
N ALA A 51 -10.43 0.96 6.57
CA ALA A 51 -10.97 0.98 7.93
C ALA A 51 -9.89 1.06 9.03
N GLY A 52 -8.70 0.52 8.76
CA GLY A 52 -7.55 0.64 9.67
C GLY A 52 -6.98 2.05 9.82
N PHE A 53 -7.38 2.98 8.96
CA PHE A 53 -6.99 4.39 8.92
C PHE A 53 -8.09 5.33 9.39
N ASP A 54 -9.31 4.84 9.69
CA ASP A 54 -10.42 5.70 10.10
C ASP A 54 -10.08 6.49 11.37
N ALA A 55 -9.36 5.87 12.32
CA ALA A 55 -8.89 6.53 13.55
C ALA A 55 -7.79 7.59 13.31
N VAL A 56 -7.14 7.60 12.15
CA VAL A 56 -6.10 8.58 11.80
C VAL A 56 -6.73 9.88 11.28
N GLY A 57 -7.96 9.82 10.79
CA GLY A 57 -8.59 10.93 10.07
C GLY A 57 -8.00 11.15 8.68
N ASP A 58 -8.18 12.35 8.14
CA ASP A 58 -7.67 12.71 6.81
C ASP A 58 -6.14 12.89 6.81
N LEU A 59 -5.47 12.13 5.94
CA LEU A 59 -4.04 12.19 5.70
C LEU A 59 -3.72 13.15 4.56
N ARG A 60 -2.61 13.87 4.71
CA ARG A 60 -2.06 14.75 3.68
C ARG A 60 -0.86 14.09 3.01
N ARG A 61 -0.67 14.39 1.73
CA ARG A 61 0.48 13.92 0.96
C ARG A 61 1.78 14.31 1.70
N GLY A 62 2.60 13.31 2.01
CA GLY A 62 3.83 13.49 2.79
C GLY A 62 3.72 13.09 4.26
N ASP A 63 2.51 12.82 4.78
CA ASP A 63 2.33 12.31 6.14
C ASP A 63 3.01 10.96 6.31
N ILE A 64 3.73 10.79 7.41
CA ILE A 64 4.36 9.53 7.78
C ILE A 64 3.38 8.79 8.69
N VAL A 65 2.97 7.62 8.23
CA VAL A 65 2.07 6.73 8.97
C VAL A 65 2.81 5.50 9.44
N ARG A 66 2.59 5.14 10.70
CA ARG A 66 2.93 3.83 11.25
C ARG A 66 1.71 2.94 11.16
N LEU A 67 1.87 1.71 10.69
CA LEU A 67 0.77 0.74 10.63
C LEU A 67 1.27 -0.68 10.86
N THR A 68 0.37 -1.57 11.26
CA THR A 68 0.60 -3.02 11.20
C THR A 68 -0.24 -3.60 10.07
N ALA A 69 0.34 -4.45 9.23
CA ALA A 69 -0.41 -5.14 8.18
C ALA A 69 0.11 -6.57 7.98
N ALA A 70 -0.76 -7.44 7.47
CA ALA A 70 -0.31 -8.71 6.90
C ALA A 70 0.28 -8.46 5.51
N ILE A 71 1.32 -9.18 5.15
CA ILE A 71 1.92 -9.10 3.81
C ILE A 71 1.54 -10.35 3.05
N ASP A 72 0.97 -10.13 1.88
CA ASP A 72 0.54 -11.20 0.99
C ASP A 72 1.28 -11.07 -0.33
N GLY A 73 1.93 -12.14 -0.75
CA GLY A 73 2.54 -12.21 -2.07
C GLY A 73 1.47 -12.37 -3.14
N TYR A 74 1.63 -11.69 -4.27
CA TYR A 74 0.82 -11.92 -5.45
C TYR A 74 1.71 -11.95 -6.68
N VAL A 75 1.40 -12.83 -7.62
CA VAL A 75 2.13 -12.85 -8.89
C VAL A 75 1.52 -11.78 -9.80
N LYS A 76 2.26 -10.69 -9.98
CA LYS A 76 2.04 -9.63 -10.96
C LYS A 76 2.49 -10.12 -12.33
N GLY A 77 1.77 -9.76 -13.38
CA GLY A 77 2.11 -10.16 -14.74
C GLY A 77 0.87 -10.26 -15.61
N TYR A 78 1.04 -10.18 -16.92
CA TYR A 78 -0.06 -10.33 -17.85
C TYR A 78 -0.40 -11.82 -17.99
N ARG A 79 -1.59 -12.21 -17.50
CA ARG A 79 -2.06 -13.61 -17.50
C ARG A 79 -3.05 -13.93 -18.61
N ARG A 80 -3.30 -12.99 -19.53
CA ARG A 80 -4.20 -13.21 -20.67
C ARG A 80 -3.48 -14.03 -21.76
N GLU A 81 -4.25 -14.57 -22.68
CA GLU A 81 -3.80 -15.54 -23.71
C GLU A 81 -2.74 -15.00 -24.68
N LYS A 82 -2.50 -13.68 -24.74
CA LYS A 82 -1.46 -13.10 -25.62
C LYS A 82 -0.06 -13.40 -25.09
N ILE A 83 0.63 -14.31 -25.79
CA ILE A 83 1.97 -14.82 -25.45
C ILE A 83 3.02 -13.70 -25.50
N ASP A 84 2.97 -12.78 -26.46
CA ASP A 84 3.92 -11.67 -26.58
C ASP A 84 3.87 -10.72 -25.38
N ASP A 85 2.68 -10.38 -24.90
CA ASP A 85 2.50 -9.54 -23.71
C ASP A 85 3.07 -10.23 -22.45
N ARG A 86 3.03 -11.57 -22.39
CA ARG A 86 3.58 -12.36 -21.29
C ARG A 86 5.10 -12.44 -21.32
N LEU A 87 5.68 -12.48 -22.52
CA LEU A 87 7.14 -12.44 -22.74
C LEU A 87 7.71 -11.05 -22.43
N MET A 88 7.02 -9.98 -22.82
CA MET A 88 7.44 -8.60 -22.50
C MET A 88 7.22 -8.23 -21.02
N ARG A 89 6.27 -8.88 -20.34
CA ARG A 89 5.93 -8.61 -18.93
C ARG A 89 5.93 -9.93 -18.13
N PRO A 90 7.12 -10.51 -17.90
CA PRO A 90 7.22 -11.80 -17.22
C PRO A 90 6.54 -11.74 -15.85
N PRO A 91 5.86 -12.82 -15.44
CA PRO A 91 5.27 -12.91 -14.12
C PRO A 91 6.32 -12.67 -13.03
N ALA A 92 6.09 -11.68 -12.17
CA ALA A 92 6.94 -11.31 -11.07
C ALA A 92 6.16 -11.41 -9.75
N VAL A 93 6.78 -11.95 -8.71
CA VAL A 93 6.20 -11.91 -7.36
C VAL A 93 6.27 -10.48 -6.83
N ASP A 94 5.13 -9.89 -6.57
CA ASP A 94 5.00 -8.59 -5.92
C ASP A 94 4.27 -8.78 -4.59
N TYR A 95 4.29 -7.78 -3.73
CA TYR A 95 3.73 -7.87 -2.39
C TYR A 95 2.67 -6.81 -2.18
N ARG A 96 1.62 -7.15 -1.43
CA ARG A 96 0.57 -6.22 -1.04
C ARG A 96 0.34 -6.28 0.46
N LEU A 97 -0.06 -5.13 0.99
CA LEU A 97 -0.49 -5.01 2.38
C LEU A 97 -1.97 -5.44 2.47
N LYS A 98 -2.27 -6.37 3.36
CA LYS A 98 -3.61 -6.82 3.72
C LYS A 98 -3.95 -6.41 5.15
N PHE A 99 -5.19 -5.99 5.35
CA PHE A 99 -5.76 -5.67 6.65
C PHE A 99 -4.87 -4.74 7.50
N PRO A 100 -4.56 -3.52 7.01
CA PRO A 100 -3.88 -2.52 7.83
C PRO A 100 -4.68 -2.28 9.11
N ARG A 101 -3.99 -2.26 10.24
CA ARG A 101 -4.54 -2.09 11.59
C ARG A 101 -3.63 -1.15 12.37
N ARG A 102 -4.21 -0.44 13.35
CA ARG A 102 -3.49 0.49 14.23
C ARG A 102 -2.66 1.49 13.43
N ALA A 103 -3.25 2.05 12.36
CA ALA A 103 -2.58 3.11 11.66
C ALA A 103 -2.55 4.35 12.56
N GLU A 104 -1.41 5.03 12.58
CA GLU A 104 -1.16 6.22 13.40
C GLU A 104 -0.29 7.18 12.58
N ARG A 105 -0.62 8.47 12.59
CA ARG A 105 0.26 9.50 12.02
C ARG A 105 1.39 9.76 13.03
N ILE A 106 2.63 9.57 12.59
CA ILE A 106 3.83 9.74 13.43
C ILE A 106 4.74 10.87 12.95
N GLY A 107 4.38 11.54 11.86
CA GLY A 107 5.09 12.70 11.32
C GLY A 107 4.41 13.17 10.04
N GLY A 108 4.90 14.26 9.45
CA GLY A 108 4.43 14.75 8.17
C GLY A 108 5.25 15.91 7.65
N ALA A 109 5.11 16.19 6.35
CA ALA A 109 5.60 17.44 5.80
C ALA A 109 4.94 18.61 6.53
N PRO A 110 5.66 19.72 6.81
CA PRO A 110 5.06 20.87 7.46
C PRO A 110 3.83 21.29 6.65
N SER A 111 2.70 21.46 7.33
CA SER A 111 1.54 22.12 6.75
C SER A 111 2.04 23.44 6.13
N PRO A 112 1.67 23.79 4.88
CA PRO A 112 1.84 25.17 4.48
C PRO A 112 1.00 25.98 5.47
N GLU A 113 1.65 26.81 6.29
CA GLU A 113 0.97 27.84 7.05
C GLU A 113 0.15 28.64 6.04
N VAL A 114 -1.15 28.73 6.32
CA VAL A 114 -2.07 29.58 5.59
C VAL A 114 -1.54 31.01 5.74
N ARG A 115 -1.08 31.60 4.64
CA ARG A 115 -0.94 33.04 4.50
C ARG A 115 -2.19 33.58 3.84
#